data_AF-A0A1M6I1Q4-F1
#
_entry.id   AF-A0A1M6I1Q4-F1
#
_cell.length_a   1.000
_cell.length_b   1.000
_cell.length_c   1.000
_cell.angle_alpha   90.00
_cell.angle_beta   90.00
_cell.angle_gamma   90.00
#
_symmetry.space_group_name_H-M   'P 1'
#
loop_
_entity.id
_entity.type
_entity.pdbx_description
1 polymer ?
#
loop_
_entity_poly.entity_id
_entity_poly.type
_entity_poly.pdbx_seq_one_letter_code
_entity_poly.pdbx_strand_id
1 'polypeptide(L)'
;MKKVFYWIAAMLQLILIIAAYGIQKLSMKKMGMMRYVVYINQQWEAKYPIAAIRNTTIAFLVILFVVILLYVFIKKSNYITDKKAVSMLLVNGIILSGFVFFTLSYSVQNYRSYYFTSLILAVIALIQEIKIIVSLIRYDYSHRLTL
;
A
#
# COMPACT_ATOMS: atom_id res chain seq x y z
N MET A 1 14.08 -9.04 17.47
CA MET A 1 13.78 -9.08 16.03
C MET A 1 12.34 -8.71 15.65
N LYS A 2 11.31 -9.03 16.46
CA LYS A 2 9.88 -8.85 16.11
C LYS A 2 9.41 -7.39 16.00
N LYS A 3 9.75 -6.53 16.96
CA LYS A 3 9.49 -5.08 16.87
C LYS A 3 10.31 -4.42 15.76
N VAL A 4 11.51 -4.95 15.50
CA VAL A 4 12.44 -4.44 14.49
C VAL A 4 11.85 -4.55 13.09
N PHE A 5 11.22 -5.68 12.74
CA PHE A 5 10.53 -5.82 11.45
C PHE A 5 9.44 -4.75 11.24
N TYR A 6 8.57 -4.54 12.23
CA TYR A 6 7.49 -3.54 12.14
C TYR A 6 8.04 -2.11 12.03
N TRP A 7 9.11 -1.80 12.77
CA TRP A 7 9.79 -0.51 12.70
C TRP A 7 10.48 -0.28 11.37
N ILE A 8 11.20 -1.28 10.84
CA ILE A 8 11.83 -1.20 9.52
C ILE A 8 10.76 -0.99 8.45
N ALA A 9 9.68 -1.77 8.47
CA ALA A 9 8.59 -1.63 7.52
C ALA A 9 7.93 -0.24 7.60
N ALA A 10 7.75 0.31 8.80
CA ALA A 10 7.22 1.66 8.99
C ALA A 10 8.19 2.75 8.48
N MET A 11 9.50 2.61 8.75
CA MET A 11 10.52 3.53 8.22
C MET A 11 10.56 3.49 6.70
N LEU A 12 10.47 2.29 6.11
CA LEU A 12 10.40 2.11 4.66
C LEU A 12 9.15 2.78 4.07
N GLN A 13 7.98 2.62 4.70
CA GLN A 13 6.75 3.31 4.29
C GLN A 13 6.92 4.84 4.33
N LEU A 14 7.55 5.39 5.37
CA LEU A 14 7.83 6.83 5.47
C LEU A 14 8.77 7.31 4.36
N ILE A 15 9.86 6.59 4.10
CA ILE A 15 10.81 6.91 3.03
C ILE A 15 10.11 6.89 1.67
N LEU A 16 9.24 5.90 1.44
CA LEU A 16 8.45 5.78 0.22
C LEU A 16 7.50 6.98 0.02
N ILE A 17 6.81 7.41 1.08
CA ILE A 17 5.95 8.62 1.02
C ILE A 17 6.79 9.86 0.67
N ILE A 18 7.95 10.03 1.33
CA ILE A 18 8.86 11.14 1.06
C ILE A 18 9.37 11.08 -0.39
N ALA A 19 9.69 9.89 -0.90
CA ALA A 19 10.12 9.70 -2.27
C ALA A 19 9.02 10.06 -3.28
N ALA A 20 7.78 9.61 -3.06
CA ALA A 20 6.65 9.96 -3.93
C ALA A 20 6.44 11.49 -3.99
N TYR A 21 6.46 12.15 -2.84
CA TYR A 21 6.36 13.61 -2.77
C TYR A 21 7.56 14.30 -3.43
N GLY A 22 8.77 13.79 -3.20
CA GLY A 22 10.01 14.30 -3.79
C GLY A 22 10.02 14.22 -5.30
N ILE A 23 9.62 13.08 -5.88
CA ILE A 23 9.53 12.88 -7.33
C ILE A 23 8.54 13.90 -7.93
N GLN A 24 7.35 14.04 -7.34
CA GLN A 24 6.36 15.00 -7.84
C GLN A 24 6.91 16.43 -7.78
N LYS A 25 7.43 16.86 -6.63
CA LYS A 25 7.97 18.22 -6.44
C LYS A 25 9.13 18.51 -7.39
N LEU A 26 10.04 17.56 -7.60
CA LEU A 26 11.15 17.70 -8.52
C LEU A 26 10.68 17.68 -9.98
N SER A 27 9.68 16.89 -10.35
CA SER A 27 9.10 16.89 -11.69
C SER A 27 8.40 18.22 -12.04
N MET A 28 7.91 18.94 -11.03
CA MET A 28 7.32 20.27 -11.20
C MET A 28 8.38 21.38 -11.24
N LYS A 29 9.44 21.28 -10.44
CA LYS A 29 10.46 22.34 -10.30
C LYS A 29 11.66 22.22 -11.24
N LYS A 30 12.06 21.01 -11.62
CA LYS A 30 13.26 20.76 -12.43
C LYS A 30 12.88 20.19 -13.79
N MET A 31 13.21 20.95 -14.85
CA MET A 31 12.88 20.58 -16.23
C MET A 31 13.50 19.23 -16.66
N GLY A 32 14.70 18.89 -16.17
CA GLY A 32 15.32 17.59 -16.42
C GLY A 32 14.51 16.43 -15.86
N MET A 33 14.04 16.54 -14.61
CA MET A 33 13.19 15.52 -13.99
C MET A 33 11.82 15.43 -14.66
N MET A 34 11.28 16.56 -15.13
CA MET A 34 10.06 16.57 -15.93
C MET A 34 10.22 15.72 -17.20
N ARG A 35 11.28 15.95 -17.98
CA ARG A 35 11.55 15.19 -19.21
C ARG A 35 11.78 13.71 -18.93
N TYR A 36 12.51 13.40 -17.87
CA TYR A 36 12.74 12.01 -17.44
C TYR A 36 11.42 11.29 -17.11
N VAL A 37 10.57 11.89 -16.27
CA VAL A 37 9.29 11.28 -15.89
C VAL A 37 8.38 11.08 -17.10
N VAL A 38 8.28 12.07 -18.00
CA VAL A 38 7.48 11.95 -19.23
C VAL A 38 8.00 10.85 -20.13
N TYR A 39 9.32 10.76 -20.33
CA TYR A 39 9.92 9.70 -21.13
C TYR A 39 9.60 8.32 -20.57
N ILE A 40 9.75 8.12 -19.25
CA ILE A 40 9.43 6.83 -18.63
C ILE A 40 7.94 6.51 -18.72
N ASN A 41 7.06 7.50 -18.54
CA ASN A 41 5.61 7.28 -18.68
C ASN A 41 5.25 6.80 -20.10
N GLN A 42 5.81 7.43 -21.13
CA GLN A 42 5.59 7.02 -22.53
C GLN A 42 6.11 5.60 -22.80
N GLN A 43 7.31 5.27 -22.28
CA GLN A 43 7.87 3.93 -22.40
C GLN A 43 6.99 2.87 -21.72
N TRP A 44 6.41 3.20 -20.56
CA TRP A 44 5.53 2.29 -19.84
C TRP A 44 4.20 2.09 -20.55
N GLU A 45 3.60 3.16 -21.07
CA GLU A 45 2.38 3.10 -21.87
C GLU A 45 2.57 2.29 -23.16
N ALA A 46 3.74 2.42 -23.81
CA ALA A 46 4.05 1.67 -25.04
C ALA A 46 4.30 0.18 -24.78
N LYS A 47 4.90 -0.17 -23.63
CA LYS A 47 5.36 -1.54 -23.35
C LYS A 47 4.34 -2.38 -22.58
N TYR A 48 3.51 -1.78 -21.74
CA TYR A 48 2.68 -2.50 -20.79
C TYR A 48 1.20 -2.13 -20.91
N PRO A 49 0.27 -3.07 -20.68
CA PRO A 49 -1.15 -2.78 -20.61
C PRO A 49 -1.49 -2.08 -19.28
N ILE A 50 -1.13 -0.81 -19.16
CA ILE A 50 -1.19 -0.04 -17.90
C ILE A 50 -2.59 -0.06 -17.27
N ALA A 51 -3.64 0.05 -18.07
CA ALA A 51 -5.02 0.02 -17.56
C ALA A 51 -5.36 -1.34 -16.92
N ALA A 52 -4.94 -2.45 -17.54
CA ALA A 52 -5.15 -3.79 -16.99
C ALA A 52 -4.34 -4.00 -15.71
N ILE A 53 -3.06 -3.58 -15.70
CA ILE A 53 -2.20 -3.66 -14.52
C ILE A 53 -2.79 -2.86 -13.36
N ARG A 54 -3.24 -1.63 -13.62
CA ARG A 54 -3.87 -0.76 -12.63
C ARG A 54 -5.09 -1.42 -12.00
N ASN A 55 -6.04 -1.87 -12.82
CA ASN A 55 -7.29 -2.45 -12.35
C ASN A 55 -7.03 -3.79 -11.61
N THR A 56 -6.10 -4.61 -12.11
CA THR A 56 -5.70 -5.87 -11.46
C THR A 56 -5.05 -5.62 -10.11
N THR A 57 -4.18 -4.60 -10.00
CA THR A 57 -3.52 -4.23 -8.73
C THR A 57 -4.54 -3.76 -7.69
N ILE A 58 -5.49 -2.91 -8.09
CA ILE A 58 -6.59 -2.46 -7.23
C ILE A 58 -7.40 -3.68 -6.76
N ALA A 59 -7.85 -4.50 -7.70
CA ALA A 59 -8.66 -5.68 -7.39
C ALA A 59 -7.92 -6.63 -6.43
N PHE A 60 -6.64 -6.91 -6.69
CA PHE A 60 -5.81 -7.78 -5.85
C PHE A 60 -5.73 -7.28 -4.41
N LEU A 61 -5.35 -6.01 -4.19
CA LEU A 61 -5.22 -5.45 -2.84
C LEU A 61 -6.58 -5.36 -2.12
N VAL A 62 -7.63 -4.96 -2.84
CA VAL A 62 -8.99 -4.90 -2.25
C VAL A 62 -9.47 -6.30 -1.84
N ILE A 63 -9.31 -7.30 -2.70
CA ILE A 63 -9.67 -8.68 -2.37
C ILE A 63 -8.84 -9.18 -1.18
N LEU A 64 -7.54 -8.92 -1.17
CA LEU A 64 -6.66 -9.34 -0.07
C LEU A 64 -7.08 -8.70 1.25
N PHE A 65 -7.45 -7.41 1.25
CA PHE A 65 -8.00 -6.75 2.43
C PHE A 65 -9.34 -7.32 2.88
N VAL A 66 -10.25 -7.64 1.95
CA VAL A 66 -11.54 -8.28 2.28
C VAL A 66 -11.32 -9.65 2.90
N VAL A 67 -10.39 -10.45 2.38
CA VAL A 67 -10.01 -11.75 2.96
C VAL A 67 -9.46 -11.58 4.38
N ILE A 68 -8.60 -10.59 4.61
CA ILE A 68 -8.09 -10.25 5.94
C ILE A 68 -9.24 -9.90 6.91
N LEU A 69 -10.19 -9.08 6.47
CA LEU A 69 -11.36 -8.71 7.27
C LEU A 69 -12.22 -9.94 7.60
N LEU A 70 -12.56 -10.76 6.61
CA LEU A 70 -13.34 -11.98 6.80
C LEU A 70 -12.66 -12.93 7.79
N TYR A 71 -11.35 -13.14 7.66
CA TYR A 71 -10.59 -13.98 8.59
C TYR A 71 -10.69 -13.47 10.04
N VAL A 72 -10.55 -12.15 10.24
CA VAL A 72 -10.69 -11.51 11.56
C VAL A 72 -12.11 -11.67 12.12
N PHE A 73 -13.13 -11.49 11.29
CA PHE A 73 -14.53 -11.61 11.70
C PHE A 73 -14.91 -13.06 12.07
N ILE A 74 -14.45 -14.05 11.30
CA ILE A 74 -14.75 -15.47 11.55
C ILE A 74 -14.06 -15.94 12.84
N LYS A 75 -12.79 -15.56 13.06
CA LYS A 75 -12.05 -15.90 14.29
C LYS A 75 -12.39 -15.05 15.52
N LYS A 76 -13.63 -14.54 15.57
CA LYS A 76 -14.28 -13.60 16.50
C LYS A 76 -13.81 -13.53 17.98
N SER A 77 -13.06 -14.49 18.50
CA SER A 77 -12.87 -14.65 19.93
C SER A 77 -11.94 -13.63 20.61
N ASN A 78 -10.90 -13.04 20.01
CA ASN A 78 -10.03 -12.13 20.79
C ASN A 78 -9.15 -11.11 20.00
N TYR A 79 -9.14 -11.12 18.67
CA TYR A 79 -8.35 -10.13 17.90
C TYR A 79 -9.01 -8.73 17.93
N ILE A 80 -10.35 -8.68 17.97
CA ILE A 80 -11.14 -7.44 18.01
C ILE A 80 -11.08 -6.77 19.40
N THR A 81 -10.81 -7.53 20.46
CA THR A 81 -10.65 -6.99 21.82
C THR A 81 -9.28 -6.33 22.04
N ASP A 82 -8.28 -6.62 21.20
CA ASP A 82 -7.00 -5.92 21.22
C ASP A 82 -7.09 -4.58 20.46
N LYS A 83 -7.06 -3.47 21.20
CA LYS A 83 -7.07 -2.11 20.65
C LYS A 83 -5.96 -1.87 19.60
N LYS A 84 -4.80 -2.53 19.73
CA LYS A 84 -3.69 -2.37 18.76
C LYS A 84 -4.00 -3.05 17.44
N ALA A 85 -4.61 -4.23 17.49
CA ALA A 85 -5.02 -4.99 16.32
C ALA A 85 -6.09 -4.24 15.52
N VAL A 86 -7.10 -3.69 16.20
CA VAL A 86 -8.14 -2.85 15.58
C VAL A 86 -7.55 -1.58 14.97
N SER A 87 -6.67 -0.88 15.68
CA SER A 87 -5.98 0.31 15.16
C SER A 87 -5.20 0.00 13.88
N MET A 88 -4.54 -1.16 13.82
CA MET A 88 -3.74 -1.56 12.67
C MET A 88 -4.60 -1.87 11.43
N LEU A 89 -5.76 -2.49 11.62
CA LEU A 89 -6.77 -2.70 10.57
C LEU A 89 -7.32 -1.38 10.04
N LEU A 90 -7.64 -0.43 10.93
CA LEU A 90 -8.11 0.91 10.55
C LEU A 90 -7.08 1.65 9.70
N VAL A 91 -5.81 1.64 10.12
CA VAL A 91 -4.70 2.25 9.35
C VAL A 91 -4.59 1.61 7.97
N ASN A 92 -4.75 0.29 7.85
CA ASN A 92 -4.74 -0.37 6.55
C ASN A 92 -5.91 0.06 5.67
N GLY A 93 -7.12 0.14 6.23
CA GLY A 93 -8.28 0.66 5.52
C GLY A 93 -8.04 2.07 4.98
N ILE A 94 -7.46 2.97 5.79
CA ILE A 94 -7.11 4.33 5.38
C ILE A 94 -6.08 4.32 4.25
N ILE A 95 -4.98 3.59 4.40
CA ILE A 95 -3.92 3.51 3.38
C ILE A 95 -4.46 2.95 2.06
N LEU A 96 -5.22 1.85 2.11
CA LEU A 96 -5.81 1.23 0.94
C LEU A 96 -6.82 2.16 0.27
N SER A 97 -7.69 2.81 1.04
CA SER A 97 -8.64 3.80 0.50
C SER A 97 -7.91 4.96 -0.18
N GLY A 98 -6.80 5.44 0.42
CA GLY A 98 -5.99 6.50 -0.15
C GLY A 98 -5.33 6.10 -1.46
N PHE A 99 -4.81 4.87 -1.53
CA PHE A 99 -4.27 4.29 -2.77
C PHE A 99 -5.34 4.18 -3.86
N VAL A 100 -6.50 3.58 -3.56
CA VAL A 100 -7.58 3.39 -4.52
C VAL A 100 -8.11 4.74 -5.00
N PHE A 101 -8.40 5.66 -4.08
CA PHE A 101 -8.84 7.02 -4.41
C PHE A 101 -7.83 7.73 -5.30
N PHE A 102 -6.55 7.78 -4.92
CA PHE A 102 -5.52 8.41 -5.74
C PHE A 102 -5.43 7.81 -7.15
N THR A 103 -5.46 6.48 -7.23
CA THR A 103 -5.28 5.76 -8.49
C THR A 103 -6.47 5.95 -9.44
N LEU A 104 -7.69 6.13 -8.91
CA LEU A 104 -8.89 6.35 -9.71
C LEU A 104 -9.15 7.83 -10.03
N SER A 105 -8.78 8.75 -9.13
CA SER A 105 -9.04 10.19 -9.29
C SER A 105 -8.03 10.91 -10.17
N TYR A 106 -6.80 10.41 -10.25
CA TYR A 106 -5.72 11.03 -11.01
C TYR A 106 -5.34 10.25 -12.27
N SER A 107 -4.66 10.94 -13.17
CA SER A 107 -4.09 10.41 -14.41
C SER A 107 -2.76 11.11 -14.69
N VAL A 108 -2.01 10.65 -15.69
CA VAL A 108 -0.76 11.29 -16.14
C VAL A 108 -0.97 12.74 -16.57
N GLN A 109 -2.16 13.07 -17.09
CA GLN A 109 -2.52 14.42 -17.55
C GLN A 109 -2.65 15.38 -16.37
N ASN A 110 -3.30 14.94 -15.29
CA ASN A 110 -3.56 15.78 -14.10
C ASN A 110 -2.41 15.73 -13.08
N TYR A 111 -1.66 14.64 -13.06
CA TYR A 111 -0.61 14.38 -12.07
C TYR A 111 0.61 13.74 -12.76
N ARG A 112 1.65 14.52 -13.02
CA ARG A 112 2.78 14.09 -13.88
C ARG A 112 3.48 12.82 -13.39
N SER A 113 3.76 12.70 -12.09
CA SER A 113 4.37 11.49 -11.54
C SER A 113 3.36 10.40 -11.18
N TYR A 114 2.18 10.37 -11.82
CA TYR A 114 1.06 9.49 -11.47
C TYR A 114 1.47 8.02 -11.40
N TYR A 115 2.18 7.50 -12.39
CA TYR A 115 2.60 6.10 -12.40
C TYR A 115 3.58 5.76 -11.27
N PHE A 116 4.54 6.65 -10.99
CA PHE A 116 5.46 6.47 -9.87
C PHE A 116 4.73 6.53 -8.53
N THR A 117 3.87 7.52 -8.34
CA THR A 117 3.14 7.71 -7.08
C THR A 117 2.15 6.57 -6.84
N SER A 118 1.39 6.14 -7.85
CA SER A 118 0.48 5.00 -7.73
C SER A 118 1.21 3.70 -7.43
N LEU A 119 2.35 3.45 -8.08
CA LEU A 119 3.20 2.29 -7.78
C LEU A 119 3.71 2.32 -6.34
N ILE A 120 4.22 3.46 -5.88
CA ILE A 120 4.70 3.62 -4.50
C ILE A 120 3.57 3.40 -3.49
N LEU A 121 2.38 3.97 -3.73
CA LEU A 121 1.22 3.79 -2.86
C LEU A 121 0.74 2.32 -2.83
N ALA A 122 0.78 1.62 -3.97
CA ALA A 122 0.47 0.20 -4.03
C ALA A 122 1.44 -0.63 -3.16
N VAL A 123 2.74 -0.32 -3.23
CA VAL A 123 3.77 -0.97 -2.40
C VAL A 123 3.55 -0.68 -0.91
N ILE A 124 3.21 0.56 -0.55
CA ILE A 124 2.90 0.93 0.84
C ILE A 124 1.70 0.14 1.38
N ALA A 125 0.63 0.03 0.58
CA ALA A 125 -0.56 -0.76 0.92
C ALA A 125 -0.21 -2.24 1.10
N LEU A 126 0.53 -2.82 0.17
CA LEU A 126 0.98 -4.20 0.24
C LEU A 126 1.84 -4.49 1.49
N ILE A 127 2.76 -3.59 1.84
CA ILE A 127 3.54 -3.70 3.09
C ILE A 127 2.61 -3.71 4.32
N GLN A 128 1.57 -2.87 4.31
CA GLN A 128 0.63 -2.80 5.43
C GLN A 128 -0.20 -4.08 5.56
N GLU A 129 -0.67 -4.65 4.45
CA GLU A 129 -1.37 -5.94 4.42
C GLU A 129 -0.49 -7.08 4.92
N ILE A 130 0.78 -7.15 4.48
CA ILE A 130 1.75 -8.15 4.96
C ILE A 130 1.94 -8.03 6.48
N LYS A 131 2.08 -6.81 7.02
CA LYS A 131 2.22 -6.61 8.47
C LYS A 131 1.01 -7.15 9.22
N ILE A 132 -0.21 -6.97 8.69
CA ILE A 132 -1.43 -7.52 9.30
C ILE A 132 -1.44 -9.04 9.23
N ILE A 133 -1.15 -9.63 8.08
CA ILE A 133 -1.10 -11.10 7.92
C ILE A 133 -0.12 -11.72 8.92
N VAL A 134 1.08 -11.14 9.05
CA VAL A 134 2.08 -11.57 10.05
C VAL A 134 1.55 -11.44 11.48
N SER A 135 0.81 -10.36 11.78
CA SER A 135 0.18 -10.16 13.09
C SER A 135 -0.90 -11.21 13.39
N LEU A 136 -1.69 -11.60 12.37
CA LEU A 136 -2.78 -12.56 12.48
C LEU A 136 -2.26 -13.99 12.67
N ILE A 137 -1.26 -14.39 11.89
CA ILE A 137 -0.59 -15.69 12.04
C ILE A 137 -0.03 -15.80 13.46
N ARG A 138 0.65 -14.75 13.95
CA ARG A 138 1.17 -14.73 15.32
C ARG A 138 0.07 -14.87 16.37
N TYR A 139 -1.04 -14.17 16.18
CA TYR A 139 -2.16 -14.22 17.10
C TYR A 139 -2.69 -15.65 17.24
N ASP A 140 -2.83 -16.36 16.12
CA ASP A 140 -3.29 -17.75 16.11
C ASP A 140 -2.33 -18.71 16.83
N TYR A 141 -1.02 -18.58 16.59
CA TYR A 141 -0.01 -19.40 17.26
C TYR A 141 0.00 -19.21 18.78
N SER A 142 -0.16 -17.97 19.25
CA SER A 142 -0.12 -17.67 20.69
C SER A 142 -1.32 -18.25 21.44
N HIS A 143 -2.49 -18.32 20.80
CA HIS A 143 -3.73 -18.79 21.44
C HIS A 143 -3.78 -20.33 21.49
N ARG A 144 -3.22 -21.03 20.49
CA ARG A 144 -3.09 -22.49 20.50
C ARG A 144 -2.16 -23.06 21.59
N LEU A 145 -1.23 -22.25 22.11
CA LEU A 145 -0.29 -22.66 23.16
C LEU A 145 -0.82 -22.43 24.58
N THR A 146 -1.98 -21.78 24.72
CA THR A 146 -2.62 -21.46 26.01
C THR A 146 -3.82 -22.37 26.34
N LEU A 147 -4.13 -23.33 25.48
CA LEU A 147 -5.08 -24.44 25.69
C LEU A 147 -4.31 -25.73 25.94
#